data_AF-A0A928RGQ1-F1
#
_entry.id   AF-A0A928RGQ1-F1
#
_cell.length_a   1.000
_cell.length_b   1.000
_cell.length_c   1.000
_cell.angle_alpha   90.00
_cell.angle_beta   90.00
_cell.angle_gamma   90.00
#
_symmetry.space_group_name_H-M   'P 1'
#
loop_
_entity.id
_entity.type
_entity.pdbx_description
1 polymer ?
#
loop_
_entity_poly.entity_id
_entity_poly.type
_entity_poly.pdbx_seq_one_letter_code
_entity_poly.pdbx_strand_id
1 'polypeptide(L)' 'MKKMFALLLMVVVLVASFASCASEFTCDMCNKEVEGKKHTVTVEGEKADLCDDCYKLYKSLEGLMG' A
#
# COMPACT_ATOMS: atom_id res chain seq x y z
N MET A 1 -33.94 2.39 24.49
CA MET A 1 -33.02 3.54 24.35
C MET A 1 -31.59 3.19 24.78
N LYS A 2 -31.29 2.94 26.07
CA LYS A 2 -29.91 2.73 26.59
C LYS A 2 -29.14 1.54 25.97
N LYS A 3 -29.84 0.43 25.72
CA LYS A 3 -29.28 -0.83 25.17
C LYS A 3 -28.83 -0.69 23.71
N MET A 4 -29.45 0.25 22.98
CA MET A 4 -29.16 0.53 21.57
C MET A 4 -27.85 1.32 21.41
N PHE A 5 -27.57 2.23 22.35
CA PHE A 5 -26.26 2.90 22.43
C PHE A 5 -25.14 1.95 22.82
N ALA A 6 -25.39 1.03 23.76
CA ALA A 6 -24.41 0.00 24.13
C ALA A 6 -24.07 -0.93 22.96
N LEU A 7 -25.07 -1.33 22.16
CA LEU A 7 -24.88 -2.12 20.94
C LEU A 7 -24.08 -1.35 19.88
N LEU A 8 -24.41 -0.08 19.63
CA LEU A 8 -23.68 0.78 18.69
C LEU A 8 -22.21 0.93 19.09
N LEU A 9 -21.92 1.15 20.39
CA LEU A 9 -20.55 1.27 20.88
C LEU A 9 -19.77 -0.05 20.74
N MET A 10 -20.39 -1.19 21.01
CA MET A 10 -19.76 -2.50 20.80
C MET A 10 -19.39 -2.72 19.33
N VAL A 11 -20.28 -2.35 18.40
CA VAL A 11 -20.02 -2.47 16.97
C VAL A 11 -18.83 -1.61 16.58
N VAL A 12 -18.77 -0.34 17.01
CA VAL A 12 -17.65 0.58 16.73
C VAL A 12 -16.30 0.03 17.22
N VAL A 13 -16.25 -0.53 18.43
CA VAL A 13 -15.04 -1.14 18.99
C VAL A 13 -14.60 -2.36 18.17
N LEU A 14 -15.54 -3.18 17.71
CA LEU A 14 -15.24 -4.32 16.85
C LEU A 14 -14.65 -3.85 15.52
N VAL A 15 -15.23 -2.86 14.82
CA VAL A 15 -14.69 -2.38 13.53
C VAL A 15 -13.30 -1.75 13.66
N ALA A 16 -13.05 -0.99 14.75
CA ALA A 16 -11.74 -0.38 15.00
C ALA A 16 -10.63 -1.41 15.22
N SER A 17 -10.98 -2.63 15.66
CA SER A 17 -10.03 -3.73 15.87
C SER A 17 -9.56 -4.38 14.56
N PHE A 18 -10.29 -4.20 13.45
CA PHE A 18 -9.97 -4.75 12.14
C PHE A 18 -9.24 -3.79 11.20
N ALA A 19 -8.94 -2.56 11.65
CA ALA A 19 -7.98 -1.68 10.98
C ALA A 19 -6.54 -2.20 11.26
N SER A 20 -6.29 -3.43 10.84
CA SER A 20 -5.04 -4.14 11.03
C SER A 20 -4.00 -3.62 10.05
N CYS A 21 -3.20 -2.63 10.49
CA CYS A 21 -1.81 -2.38 10.12
C CYS A 21 -1.40 -2.83 8.71
N ALA A 22 -2.11 -2.41 7.68
CA ALA A 22 -1.61 -2.53 6.32
C ALA A 22 -0.58 -1.41 6.14
N SER A 23 0.68 -1.77 5.92
CA SER A 23 1.68 -0.80 5.51
C SER A 23 1.39 -0.42 4.06
N GLU A 24 0.48 0.52 3.89
CA GLU A 24 0.22 1.20 2.63
C GLU A 24 1.38 2.14 2.31
N PHE A 25 1.75 2.20 1.02
CA PHE A 25 2.74 3.13 0.52
C PHE A 25 2.30 3.65 -0.85
N THR A 26 2.73 4.86 -1.19
CA THR A 26 2.51 5.42 -2.53
C THR A 26 3.62 4.93 -3.47
N CYS A 27 3.24 4.28 -4.56
CA CYS A 27 4.17 3.92 -5.62
C CYS A 27 4.57 5.17 -6.41
N ASP A 28 5.87 5.41 -6.55
CA ASP A 28 6.42 6.61 -7.20
C ASP A 28 6.13 6.64 -8.72
N MET A 29 6.05 5.47 -9.35
CA MET A 29 5.83 5.35 -10.79
C MET A 29 4.35 5.47 -11.20
N CYS A 30 3.42 4.91 -10.44
CA CYS A 30 1.99 4.95 -10.77
C CYS A 30 1.17 5.90 -9.88
N ASN A 31 1.78 6.50 -8.86
CA ASN A 31 1.17 7.42 -7.90
C ASN A 31 -0.09 6.87 -7.23
N LYS A 32 -0.13 5.55 -7.01
CA LYS A 32 -1.22 4.88 -6.30
C LYS A 32 -0.75 4.44 -4.93
N GLU A 33 -1.62 4.63 -3.94
CA GLU A 33 -1.53 3.93 -2.66
C GLU A 33 -1.76 2.44 -2.90
N VAL A 34 -0.79 1.66 -2.48
CA VAL A 34 -0.79 0.21 -2.63
C VAL A 34 -0.40 -0.42 -1.30
N GLU A 35 -1.11 -1.47 -0.94
CA GLU A 35 -0.76 -2.34 0.16
C GLU A 35 0.15 -3.45 -0.38
N GLY A 36 1.33 -3.65 0.21
CA GLY A 36 2.21 -4.75 -0.17
C GLY A 36 3.70 -4.48 -0.06
N LYS A 37 4.49 -5.24 -0.82
CA LYS A 37 5.95 -5.11 -0.83
C LYS A 37 6.38 -3.87 -1.60
N LYS A 38 7.19 -3.03 -0.95
CA LYS A 38 7.87 -1.90 -1.55
C LYS A 38 9.18 -2.35 -2.20
N HIS A 39 9.37 -2.04 -3.48
CA HIS A 39 10.62 -2.31 -4.21
C HIS A 39 11.36 -1.00 -4.46
N THR A 40 12.54 -0.84 -3.89
CA THR A 40 13.35 0.37 -4.11
C THR A 40 14.30 0.15 -5.28
N VAL A 41 14.20 0.99 -6.31
CA VAL A 41 15.10 1.02 -7.47
C VAL A 41 15.83 2.35 -7.55
N THR A 42 16.90 2.42 -8.35
CA THR A 42 17.61 3.68 -8.64
C THR A 42 17.44 4.00 -10.11
N VAL A 43 16.74 5.09 -10.40
CA VAL A 43 16.49 5.60 -11.75
C VAL A 43 17.27 6.91 -11.88
N GLU A 44 18.22 6.97 -12.81
CA GLU A 44 19.02 8.19 -13.06
C GLU A 44 19.75 8.78 -11.83
N GLY A 45 20.03 7.94 -10.82
CA GLY A 45 20.66 8.36 -9.57
C GLY A 45 19.69 8.74 -8.46
N GLU A 46 18.38 8.77 -8.75
CA GLU A 46 17.32 8.99 -7.77
C GLU A 46 16.71 7.66 -7.31
N LYS A 47 16.39 7.54 -6.02
CA LYS A 47 15.73 6.35 -5.48
C LYS A 47 14.22 6.48 -5.65
N ALA A 48 13.61 5.51 -6.30
CA ALA A 48 12.17 5.42 -6.48
C ALA A 48 11.62 4.14 -5.83
N ASP A 49 10.47 4.27 -5.19
CA ASP A 49 9.77 3.15 -4.55
C ASP A 49 8.61 2.67 -5.42
N LEU A 50 8.67 1.42 -5.85
CA LEU A 50 7.75 0.83 -6.81
C LEU A 50 6.88 -0.26 -6.17
N CYS A 51 5.63 -0.34 -6.63
CA CYS A 51 4.79 -1.50 -6.41
C CYS A 51 5.27 -2.69 -7.26
N ASP A 52 4.80 -3.90 -6.92
CA ASP A 52 5.23 -5.14 -7.57
C ASP A 52 5.03 -5.13 -9.10
N ASP A 53 3.91 -4.57 -9.56
CA ASP A 53 3.60 -4.46 -11.00
C ASP A 53 4.53 -3.47 -11.70
N CYS A 54 4.77 -2.31 -11.07
CA CYS A 54 5.66 -1.28 -11.60
C CYS A 54 7.11 -1.78 -11.65
N TYR A 55 7.54 -2.51 -10.62
CA TYR A 55 8.86 -3.12 -10.56
C TYR A 55 9.08 -4.17 -11.66
N LYS A 56 8.07 -5.02 -11.93
CA LYS A 56 8.15 -6.00 -13.04
C LYS A 56 8.27 -5.32 -14.40
N LEU A 57 7.49 -4.27 -14.64
CA LEU A 57 7.59 -3.46 -15.86
C LEU A 57 8.97 -2.84 -15.99
N TYR A 58 9.44 -2.18 -14.92
CA TYR A 58 10.79 -1.60 -14.88
C TYR A 58 11.88 -2.64 -15.22
N LYS A 59 11.85 -3.82 -14.60
CA LYS A 59 12.81 -4.90 -14.91
C LYS A 59 12.71 -5.43 -16.33
N SER A 60 11.50 -5.48 -16.89
CA SER A 60 11.30 -5.87 -18.29
C SER A 60 11.87 -4.83 -19.26
N LEU A 61 11.79 -3.53 -18.95
CA LEU A 61 12.40 -2.47 -19.76
C LEU A 61 13.92 -2.43 -19.60
N GLU A 62 14.44 -2.54 -18.37
CA GLU A 62 15.88 -2.58 -18.08
C GLU A 62 16.56 -3.71 -18.86
N GLY A 63 15.94 -4.89 -18.91
CA GLY A 63 16.44 -6.03 -19.68
C GLY A 63 16.30 -5.90 -21.21
N LEU A 64 15.55 -4.91 -21.71
CA LEU A 64 15.38 -4.64 -23.14
C LEU A 64 16.37 -3.58 -23.67
N MET A 65 16.89 -2.75 -22.76
CA MET A 65 17.89 -1.72 -23.06
C MET A 65 19.35 -2.17 -22.88
N GLY A 66 19.58 -3.37 -22.32
CA GLY A 66 20.90 -4.01 -22.21
C GLY A 66 21.18 -4.96 -23.36
#